data_AF-A0A1Y2WGY3-F1
#
_entry.id   AF-A0A1Y2WGY3-F1
#
_cell.length_a   1.000
_cell.length_b   1.000
_cell.length_c   1.000
_cell.angle_alpha   90.00
_cell.angle_beta   90.00
_cell.angle_gamma   90.00
#
_symmetry.space_group_name_H-M   'P 1'
#
loop_
_entity.id
_entity.type
_entity.pdbx_description
1 polymer ?
#
loop_
_entity_poly.entity_id
_entity_poly.type
_entity_poly.pdbx_seq_one_letter_code
_entity_poly.pdbx_strand_id
1 'polypeptide(L)'
;MAPTKAKPPTTDASSSSPPSSAHRPANALFLLTFAAIATTTTWLMRVETVLQGVPRNFQAVVDAAKFENGTPLVARYTGVTALDEVAKFLVAAFMEGTAGWDVGVRAHQTWFLMNWFAIICVWSVEACRRRNAGRVISFIALFSSLYQVIGAAVIAPIYYLIYAFTSSGDAYHQQGREVPIGYAKALLPAVIIGYLAPTVALWYVPLSSLETVQFLTAFWQPTPLYASALLLIFSFLVSSSSTEKNGDAKYLKRVYVLAALASAFSHIHTLYCAFTLDDPRFSLGYVFLPNRDSWKDSMGQGLHYIFQIDAFGAFGSSLFWCWLMVYDSLRVLGQSGVVPLVKAALGIVLVTLIAGPGTAIAIVFHWREKRLIMIENGSKKAKSA
;
A
#
# COMPACT_ATOMS: atom_id res chain seq x y z
N MET A 1 49.38 -7.53 60.68
CA MET A 1 48.97 -7.87 59.30
C MET A 1 47.77 -8.81 59.39
N ALA A 2 46.56 -8.29 59.14
CA ALA A 2 45.32 -9.07 59.10
C ALA A 2 44.92 -9.26 57.62
N PRO A 3 44.46 -10.46 57.20
CA PRO A 3 44.00 -10.65 55.83
C PRO A 3 42.56 -10.15 55.67
N THR A 4 42.37 -9.26 54.72
CA THR A 4 41.09 -8.73 54.26
C THR A 4 40.21 -9.82 53.64
N LYS A 5 39.00 -10.02 54.17
CA LYS A 5 37.96 -10.87 53.56
C LYS A 5 37.38 -10.19 52.32
N ALA A 6 37.56 -10.80 51.15
CA ALA A 6 36.88 -10.40 49.92
C ALA A 6 35.39 -10.79 49.98
N LYS A 7 34.52 -9.84 49.61
CA LYS A 7 33.07 -10.00 49.49
C LYS A 7 32.75 -10.74 48.19
N PRO A 8 31.84 -11.74 48.16
CA PRO A 8 31.50 -12.42 46.91
C PRO A 8 30.67 -11.51 46.00
N PRO A 9 30.77 -11.67 44.66
CA PRO A 9 30.02 -10.85 43.72
C PRO A 9 28.54 -11.25 43.73
N THR A 10 27.68 -10.25 43.86
CA THR A 10 26.24 -10.36 43.67
C THR A 10 25.96 -10.75 42.21
N THR A 11 25.49 -11.98 42.01
CA THR A 11 24.88 -12.40 40.75
C THR A 11 23.53 -11.70 40.60
N ASP A 12 23.51 -10.64 39.80
CA ASP A 12 22.27 -10.12 39.20
C ASP A 12 21.73 -11.21 38.28
N ALA A 13 20.88 -12.06 38.85
CA ALA A 13 20.02 -12.95 38.10
C ALA A 13 19.03 -12.09 37.33
N SER A 14 19.40 -11.66 36.13
CA SER A 14 18.43 -11.23 35.14
C SER A 14 17.50 -12.41 34.88
N SER A 15 16.34 -12.41 35.52
CA SER A 15 15.29 -13.41 35.32
C SER A 15 14.92 -13.42 33.84
N SER A 16 15.42 -14.40 33.09
CA SER A 16 14.91 -14.76 31.78
C SER A 16 13.56 -15.42 31.99
N SER A 17 12.53 -14.61 32.22
CA SER A 17 11.15 -15.08 32.13
C SER A 17 10.94 -15.72 30.74
N PRO A 18 10.35 -16.93 30.66
CA PRO A 18 10.07 -17.58 29.38
C PRO A 18 9.21 -16.66 28.51
N PRO A 19 9.27 -16.74 27.17
CA PRO A 19 8.47 -15.90 26.30
C PRO A 19 6.99 -16.16 26.60
N SER A 20 6.37 -15.26 27.35
CA SER A 20 4.93 -15.29 27.57
C SER A 20 4.26 -15.22 26.20
N SER A 21 3.35 -16.15 25.90
CA SER A 21 2.48 -16.10 24.72
C SER A 21 1.42 -15.02 24.89
N ALA A 22 1.84 -13.79 25.17
CA ALA A 22 0.97 -12.65 25.31
C ALA A 22 0.43 -12.28 23.93
N HIS A 23 -0.83 -11.86 23.91
CA HIS A 23 -1.45 -11.26 22.74
C HIS A 23 -1.36 -9.74 22.85
N ARG A 24 -1.42 -9.07 21.69
CA ARG A 24 -1.50 -7.62 21.57
C ARG A 24 -2.64 -7.08 22.44
N PRO A 25 -2.37 -6.13 23.37
CA PRO A 25 -3.42 -5.45 24.12
C PRO A 25 -4.40 -4.72 23.20
N ALA A 26 -5.66 -4.66 23.60
CA ALA A 26 -6.73 -3.98 22.86
C ALA A 26 -6.84 -4.41 21.37
N ASN A 27 -6.50 -5.65 21.03
CA ASN A 27 -6.53 -6.12 19.64
C ASN A 27 -7.90 -5.91 18.97
N ALA A 28 -9.00 -6.07 19.71
CA ALA A 28 -10.35 -5.82 19.21
C ALA A 28 -10.51 -4.39 18.66
N LEU A 29 -9.90 -3.37 19.28
CA LEU A 29 -9.96 -2.00 18.80
C LEU A 29 -9.34 -1.88 17.40
N PHE A 30 -8.17 -2.48 17.18
CA PHE A 30 -7.54 -2.48 15.85
C PHE A 30 -8.41 -3.18 14.80
N LEU A 31 -8.97 -4.35 15.13
CA LEU A 31 -9.84 -5.08 14.21
C LEU A 31 -11.11 -4.30 13.86
N LEU A 32 -11.76 -3.72 14.87
CA LEU A 32 -12.97 -2.92 14.69
C LEU A 32 -12.69 -1.64 13.90
N THR A 33 -11.55 -0.98 14.11
CA THR A 33 -11.17 0.20 13.31
C THR A 33 -10.99 -0.15 11.84
N PHE A 34 -10.30 -1.25 11.51
CA PHE A 34 -10.17 -1.68 10.11
C PHE A 34 -11.53 -2.07 9.51
N ALA A 35 -12.37 -2.80 10.25
CA ALA A 35 -13.72 -3.15 9.81
C ALA A 35 -14.59 -1.90 9.58
N ALA A 36 -14.50 -0.90 10.46
CA ALA A 36 -15.23 0.35 10.35
C ALA A 36 -14.78 1.16 9.12
N ILE A 37 -13.47 1.24 8.85
CA ILE A 37 -12.95 1.90 7.64
C ILE A 37 -13.49 1.18 6.40
N ALA A 38 -13.35 -0.15 6.32
CA ALA A 38 -13.82 -0.94 5.18
C ALA A 38 -15.33 -0.77 4.93
N THR A 39 -16.13 -0.78 5.99
CA THR A 39 -17.59 -0.64 5.90
C THR A 39 -17.98 0.77 5.45
N THR A 40 -17.34 1.79 6.04
CA THR A 40 -17.62 3.19 5.73
C THR A 40 -17.24 3.51 4.28
N THR A 41 -16.08 3.06 3.82
CA THR A 41 -15.63 3.32 2.44
C THR A 41 -16.47 2.55 1.43
N THR A 42 -16.90 1.32 1.76
CA THR A 42 -17.86 0.57 0.93
C THR A 42 -19.18 1.34 0.81
N TRP A 43 -19.70 1.87 1.92
CA TRP A 43 -20.91 2.69 1.89
C TRP A 43 -20.73 3.89 0.97
N LEU A 44 -19.69 4.69 1.18
CA LEU A 44 -19.45 5.94 0.45
C LEU A 44 -19.16 5.72 -1.05
N MET A 45 -18.40 4.70 -1.43
CA MET A 45 -18.01 4.47 -2.84
C MET A 45 -18.99 3.64 -3.64
N ARG A 46 -19.72 2.71 -2.99
CA ARG A 46 -20.48 1.67 -3.69
C ARG A 46 -21.97 1.70 -3.39
N VAL A 47 -22.37 2.05 -2.17
CA VAL A 47 -23.79 2.04 -1.80
C VAL A 47 -24.41 3.41 -2.06
N GLU A 48 -23.86 4.46 -1.43
CA GLU A 48 -24.36 5.83 -1.55
C GLU A 48 -24.36 6.31 -3.00
N THR A 49 -23.26 6.07 -3.72
CA THR A 49 -23.11 6.47 -5.13
C THR A 49 -24.16 5.82 -6.03
N VAL A 50 -24.39 4.51 -5.88
CA VAL A 50 -25.43 3.78 -6.63
C VAL A 50 -26.83 4.30 -6.30
N LEU A 51 -27.14 4.49 -5.02
CA LEU A 51 -28.43 5.04 -4.57
C LEU A 51 -28.68 6.46 -5.11
N GLN A 52 -27.61 7.22 -5.36
CA GLN A 52 -27.67 8.61 -5.82
C GLN A 52 -27.45 8.77 -7.33
N GLY A 53 -27.30 7.67 -8.08
CA GLY A 53 -27.05 7.71 -9.53
C GLY A 53 -25.70 8.31 -9.92
N VAL A 54 -24.66 8.10 -9.09
CA VAL A 54 -23.29 8.58 -9.28
C VAL A 54 -22.38 7.39 -9.61
N PRO A 55 -21.51 7.45 -10.64
CA PRO A 55 -21.34 8.57 -11.57
C PRO A 55 -22.51 8.67 -12.55
N ARG A 56 -22.87 9.90 -12.91
CA ARG A 56 -23.95 10.18 -13.86
C ARG A 56 -23.67 9.51 -15.21
N ASN A 57 -24.68 8.86 -15.78
CA ASN A 57 -24.64 8.23 -17.12
C ASN A 57 -23.54 7.18 -17.34
N PHE A 58 -22.84 6.72 -16.29
CA PHE A 58 -21.70 5.82 -16.44
C PHE A 58 -22.07 4.52 -17.18
N GLN A 59 -23.17 3.87 -16.77
CA GLN A 59 -23.63 2.64 -17.42
C GLN A 59 -24.02 2.90 -18.89
N ALA A 60 -24.66 4.03 -19.19
CA ALA A 60 -25.02 4.39 -20.55
C ALA A 60 -23.78 4.59 -21.45
N VAL A 61 -22.70 5.20 -20.92
CA VAL A 61 -21.42 5.34 -21.62
C VAL A 61 -20.79 3.97 -21.93
N VAL A 62 -20.80 3.06 -20.95
CA VAL A 62 -20.26 1.70 -21.09
C VAL A 62 -21.07 0.87 -22.09
N ASP A 63 -22.40 0.95 -22.04
CA ASP A 63 -23.30 0.21 -22.93
C ASP A 63 -23.26 0.73 -24.37
N ALA A 64 -23.23 2.06 -24.53
CA ALA A 64 -23.16 2.70 -25.84
C ALA A 64 -21.75 2.67 -26.47
N ALA A 65 -20.73 2.25 -25.71
CA ALA A 65 -19.32 2.32 -26.09
C ALA A 65 -18.91 3.70 -26.62
N LYS A 66 -19.39 4.77 -25.95
CA LYS A 66 -19.15 6.16 -26.37
C LYS A 66 -19.29 7.11 -25.19
N PHE A 67 -18.29 7.98 -25.01
CA PHE A 67 -18.29 9.02 -23.98
C PHE A 67 -19.24 10.17 -24.34
N GLU A 68 -19.64 10.95 -23.32
CA GLU A 68 -20.53 12.11 -23.47
C GLU A 68 -19.95 13.19 -24.41
N ASN A 69 -18.62 13.31 -24.45
CA ASN A 69 -17.91 14.22 -25.35
C ASN A 69 -17.81 13.72 -26.82
N GLY A 70 -18.41 12.55 -27.12
CA GLY A 70 -18.42 11.94 -28.44
C GLY A 70 -17.26 10.98 -28.72
N THR A 71 -16.26 10.88 -27.84
CA THR A 71 -15.12 9.97 -28.01
C THR A 71 -15.60 8.51 -28.00
N PRO A 72 -15.20 7.67 -28.98
CA PRO A 72 -15.47 6.23 -28.93
C PRO A 72 -14.75 5.54 -27.76
N LEU A 73 -15.45 4.67 -27.05
CA LEU A 73 -14.88 3.77 -26.05
C LEU A 73 -14.57 2.43 -26.72
N VAL A 74 -13.31 2.00 -26.65
CA VAL A 74 -12.86 0.72 -27.19
C VAL A 74 -13.57 -0.40 -26.42
N ALA A 75 -14.25 -1.28 -27.17
CA ALA A 75 -15.03 -2.36 -26.59
C ALA A 75 -14.36 -3.75 -26.72
N ARG A 76 -13.28 -3.85 -27.49
CA ARG A 76 -12.58 -5.12 -27.76
C ARG A 76 -11.09 -4.96 -27.55
N TYR A 77 -10.53 -5.68 -26.57
CA TYR A 77 -9.11 -5.63 -26.21
C TYR A 77 -8.40 -6.96 -26.45
N THR A 78 -9.02 -8.05 -26.01
CA THR A 78 -8.50 -9.41 -26.03
C THR A 78 -9.26 -10.32 -26.98
N GLY A 79 -10.52 -9.98 -27.29
CA GLY A 79 -11.46 -10.84 -28.01
C GLY A 79 -12.22 -11.82 -27.12
N VAL A 80 -11.96 -11.83 -25.80
CA VAL A 80 -12.73 -12.63 -24.83
C VAL A 80 -13.76 -11.72 -24.18
N THR A 81 -15.05 -11.97 -24.43
CA THR A 81 -16.16 -11.08 -24.01
C THR A 81 -16.10 -10.68 -22.54
N ALA A 82 -15.91 -11.64 -21.63
CA ALA A 82 -15.86 -11.33 -20.19
C ALA A 82 -14.69 -10.42 -19.81
N LEU A 83 -13.51 -10.60 -20.42
CA LEU A 83 -12.34 -9.77 -20.17
C LEU A 83 -12.50 -8.38 -20.79
N ASP A 84 -13.08 -8.34 -21.99
CA ASP A 84 -13.30 -7.10 -22.73
C ASP A 84 -14.36 -6.22 -22.04
N GLU A 85 -15.41 -6.79 -21.47
CA GLU A 85 -16.41 -6.05 -20.69
C GLU A 85 -15.82 -5.45 -19.40
N VAL A 86 -15.00 -6.23 -18.67
CA VAL A 86 -14.29 -5.72 -17.48
C VAL A 86 -13.30 -4.62 -17.87
N ALA A 87 -12.53 -4.82 -18.94
CA ALA A 87 -11.60 -3.82 -19.43
C ALA A 87 -12.31 -2.53 -19.88
N LYS A 88 -13.41 -2.65 -20.64
CA LYS A 88 -14.24 -1.51 -21.08
C LYS A 88 -14.77 -0.70 -19.90
N PHE A 89 -15.32 -1.38 -18.88
CA PHE A 89 -15.78 -0.75 -17.64
C PHE A 89 -14.65 0.00 -16.93
N LEU A 90 -13.51 -0.65 -16.72
CA LEU A 90 -12.38 -0.05 -16.00
C LEU A 90 -11.73 1.08 -16.79
N VAL A 91 -11.59 0.95 -18.11
CA VAL A 91 -11.07 2.01 -18.96
C VAL A 91 -11.99 3.23 -18.89
N ALA A 92 -13.31 3.05 -19.04
CA ALA A 92 -14.27 4.15 -18.90
C ALA A 92 -14.11 4.91 -17.57
N ALA A 93 -13.87 4.19 -16.47
CA ALA A 93 -13.67 4.78 -15.15
C ALA A 93 -12.39 5.62 -15.05
N PHE A 94 -11.32 5.28 -15.75
CA PHE A 94 -10.03 5.97 -15.65
C PHE A 94 -9.82 7.08 -16.70
N MET A 95 -10.62 7.08 -17.79
CA MET A 95 -10.37 7.96 -18.94
C MET A 95 -10.38 9.45 -18.66
N GLU A 96 -11.12 9.93 -17.64
CA GLU A 96 -11.12 11.35 -17.27
C GLU A 96 -9.70 11.87 -16.97
N GLY A 97 -8.94 11.10 -16.20
CA GLY A 97 -7.54 11.41 -15.92
C GLY A 97 -6.60 10.94 -17.02
N THR A 98 -6.84 9.76 -17.63
CA THR A 98 -5.91 9.22 -18.63
C THR A 98 -5.89 9.91 -19.96
N ALA A 99 -7.04 10.39 -20.42
CA ALA A 99 -7.11 11.26 -21.57
C ALA A 99 -6.71 12.71 -21.24
N GLY A 100 -6.55 13.05 -19.96
CA GLY A 100 -6.27 14.41 -19.51
C GLY A 100 -7.42 15.38 -19.77
N TRP A 101 -8.67 14.90 -19.79
CA TRP A 101 -9.85 15.76 -19.95
C TRP A 101 -10.01 16.73 -18.78
N ASP A 102 -9.65 16.28 -17.58
CA ASP A 102 -9.55 17.12 -16.40
C ASP A 102 -8.16 17.01 -15.75
N VAL A 103 -7.48 18.16 -15.64
CA VAL A 103 -6.11 18.23 -15.11
C VAL A 103 -6.01 17.92 -13.62
N GLY A 104 -7.05 18.24 -12.85
CA GLY A 104 -7.10 17.95 -11.41
C GLY A 104 -7.42 16.47 -11.14
N VAL A 105 -8.32 15.87 -11.93
CA VAL A 105 -8.58 14.42 -11.91
C VAL A 105 -7.31 13.65 -12.29
N ARG A 106 -6.62 14.09 -13.34
CA ARG A 106 -5.31 13.53 -13.73
C ARG A 106 -4.29 13.66 -12.60
N ALA A 107 -4.20 14.83 -11.96
CA ALA A 107 -3.29 15.04 -10.84
C ALA A 107 -3.60 14.11 -9.66
N HIS A 108 -4.88 13.94 -9.31
CA HIS A 108 -5.32 13.03 -8.26
C HIS A 108 -4.99 11.57 -8.56
N GLN A 109 -5.37 11.07 -9.75
CA GLN A 109 -5.10 9.69 -10.14
C GLN A 109 -3.59 9.40 -10.22
N THR A 110 -2.81 10.33 -10.78
CA THR A 110 -1.34 10.22 -10.80
C THR A 110 -0.78 10.14 -9.39
N TRP A 111 -1.17 11.06 -8.51
CA TRP A 111 -0.74 11.08 -7.12
C TRP A 111 -1.11 9.79 -6.39
N PHE A 112 -2.35 9.33 -6.52
CA PHE A 112 -2.86 8.14 -5.86
C PHE A 112 -2.06 6.90 -6.27
N LEU A 113 -1.95 6.64 -7.58
CA LEU A 113 -1.33 5.41 -8.08
C LEU A 113 0.18 5.36 -7.84
N MET A 114 0.87 6.50 -7.90
CA MET A 114 2.29 6.61 -7.58
C MET A 114 2.58 6.45 -6.07
N ASN A 115 1.66 6.89 -5.20
CA ASN A 115 1.75 6.62 -3.77
C ASN A 115 1.38 5.17 -3.43
N TRP A 116 0.45 4.56 -4.18
CA TRP A 116 0.05 3.17 -4.01
C TRP A 116 1.20 2.18 -4.31
N PHE A 117 2.19 2.58 -5.11
CA PHE A 117 3.40 1.79 -5.34
C PHE A 117 4.09 1.35 -4.04
N ALA A 118 4.08 2.18 -2.99
CA ALA A 118 4.64 1.82 -1.70
C ALA A 118 3.90 0.65 -1.04
N ILE A 119 2.58 0.57 -1.21
CA ILE A 119 1.77 -0.56 -0.75
C ILE A 119 2.08 -1.83 -1.53
N ILE A 120 2.20 -1.76 -2.86
CA ILE A 120 2.62 -2.90 -3.69
C ILE A 120 3.95 -3.47 -3.18
N CYS A 121 4.92 -2.59 -2.92
CA CYS A 121 6.21 -2.97 -2.38
C CYS A 121 6.09 -3.63 -1.00
N VAL A 122 5.38 -3.00 -0.07
CA VAL A 122 5.23 -3.50 1.30
C VAL A 122 4.47 -4.84 1.34
N TRP A 123 3.38 -4.95 0.60
CA TRP A 123 2.58 -6.17 0.51
C TRP A 123 3.39 -7.31 -0.08
N SER A 124 4.12 -7.06 -1.16
CA SER A 124 5.02 -8.07 -1.76
C SER A 124 6.07 -8.55 -0.77
N VAL A 125 6.66 -7.65 0.03
CA VAL A 125 7.62 -8.04 1.08
C VAL A 125 6.94 -8.88 2.16
N GLU A 126 5.82 -8.42 2.72
CA GLU A 126 5.12 -9.14 3.79
C GLU A 126 4.65 -10.52 3.34
N ALA A 127 4.22 -10.66 2.09
CA ALA A 127 3.76 -11.92 1.52
C ALA A 127 4.87 -12.97 1.40
N CYS A 128 6.07 -12.53 1.04
CA CYS A 128 7.22 -13.42 0.90
C CYS A 128 7.93 -13.73 2.22
N ARG A 129 7.50 -13.18 3.37
CA ARG A 129 8.12 -13.52 4.65
C ARG A 129 7.84 -14.96 5.04
N ARG A 130 8.85 -15.65 5.58
CA ARG A 130 8.72 -17.04 6.04
C ARG A 130 7.59 -17.25 7.04
N ARG A 131 7.37 -16.32 7.98
CA ARG A 131 6.27 -16.40 8.97
C ARG A 131 4.86 -16.30 8.38
N ASN A 132 4.76 -15.80 7.14
CA ASN A 132 3.49 -15.62 6.44
C ASN A 132 3.21 -16.69 5.39
N ALA A 133 4.15 -17.60 5.15
CA ALA A 133 4.00 -18.68 4.18
C ALA A 133 2.70 -19.48 4.45
N GLY A 134 1.85 -19.62 3.43
CA GLY A 134 0.58 -20.34 3.48
C GLY A 134 -0.56 -19.62 4.20
N ARG A 135 -0.32 -18.43 4.78
CA ARG A 135 -1.39 -17.62 5.38
C ARG A 135 -2.11 -16.81 4.32
N VAL A 136 -3.37 -16.45 4.59
CA VAL A 136 -4.20 -15.64 3.67
C VAL A 136 -3.45 -14.37 3.19
N ILE A 137 -2.76 -13.67 4.09
CA ILE A 137 -1.99 -12.46 3.77
C ILE A 137 -0.81 -12.67 2.80
N SER A 138 -0.41 -13.91 2.51
CA SER A 138 0.63 -14.21 1.51
C SER A 138 0.12 -14.27 0.07
N PHE A 139 -1.21 -14.38 -0.13
CA PHE A 139 -1.82 -14.43 -1.46
C PHE A 139 -2.08 -13.03 -2.01
N ILE A 140 -1.03 -12.21 -2.20
CA ILE A 140 -1.19 -10.82 -2.64
C ILE A 140 -1.84 -10.70 -4.01
N ALA A 141 -1.62 -11.65 -4.93
CA ALA A 141 -2.33 -11.67 -6.21
C ALA A 141 -3.86 -11.64 -6.03
N LEU A 142 -4.41 -12.35 -5.02
CA LEU A 142 -5.83 -12.32 -4.71
C LEU A 142 -6.28 -10.92 -4.27
N PHE A 143 -5.61 -10.32 -3.29
CA PHE A 143 -5.95 -8.97 -2.81
C PHE A 143 -5.78 -7.93 -3.92
N SER A 144 -4.76 -8.08 -4.74
CA SER A 144 -4.49 -7.28 -5.92
C SER A 144 -5.62 -7.32 -6.95
N SER A 145 -6.11 -8.52 -7.30
CA SER A 145 -7.29 -8.67 -8.15
C SER A 145 -8.52 -8.02 -7.54
N LEU A 146 -8.75 -8.24 -6.24
CA LEU A 146 -9.93 -7.73 -5.56
C LEU A 146 -9.96 -6.21 -5.51
N TYR A 147 -8.85 -5.55 -5.17
CA TYR A 147 -8.87 -4.09 -5.06
C TYR A 147 -8.99 -3.41 -6.42
N GLN A 148 -8.50 -4.03 -7.50
CA GLN A 148 -8.60 -3.45 -8.83
C GLN A 148 -10.06 -3.33 -9.30
N VAL A 149 -10.91 -4.26 -8.87
CA VAL A 149 -12.34 -4.29 -9.23
C VAL A 149 -13.20 -3.57 -8.18
N ILE A 150 -12.92 -3.79 -6.90
CA ILE A 150 -13.76 -3.32 -5.77
C ILE A 150 -13.32 -1.94 -5.26
N GLY A 151 -12.03 -1.62 -5.33
CA GLY A 151 -11.43 -0.40 -4.76
C GLY A 151 -10.46 -0.72 -3.61
N ALA A 152 -9.37 0.02 -3.55
CA ALA A 152 -8.33 -0.12 -2.52
C ALA A 152 -8.84 0.26 -1.12
N ALA A 153 -9.72 1.23 -1.01
CA ALA A 153 -10.33 1.66 0.24
C ALA A 153 -11.16 0.60 0.95
N VAL A 154 -11.63 -0.42 0.22
CA VAL A 154 -12.37 -1.55 0.79
C VAL A 154 -11.41 -2.69 1.12
N ILE A 155 -10.55 -3.04 0.16
CA ILE A 155 -9.73 -4.25 0.27
C ILE A 155 -8.51 -4.08 1.17
N ALA A 156 -7.88 -2.89 1.18
CA ALA A 156 -6.74 -2.63 2.06
C ALA A 156 -7.06 -2.77 3.55
N PRO A 157 -8.12 -2.14 4.11
CA PRO A 157 -8.48 -2.36 5.50
C PRO A 157 -8.87 -3.80 5.81
N ILE A 158 -9.50 -4.53 4.88
CA ILE A 158 -9.77 -5.97 5.07
C ILE A 158 -8.46 -6.76 5.16
N TYR A 159 -7.50 -6.49 4.28
CA TYR A 159 -6.16 -7.09 4.35
C TYR A 159 -5.50 -6.79 5.70
N TYR A 160 -5.56 -5.55 6.19
CA TYR A 160 -4.99 -5.17 7.49
C TYR A 160 -5.72 -5.76 8.68
N LEU A 161 -7.04 -5.97 8.59
CA LEU A 161 -7.82 -6.69 9.60
C LEU A 161 -7.32 -8.13 9.71
N ILE A 162 -7.20 -8.83 8.58
CA ILE A 162 -6.68 -10.21 8.53
C ILE A 162 -5.24 -10.24 9.06
N TYR A 163 -4.41 -9.26 8.67
CA TYR A 163 -3.05 -9.13 9.17
C TYR A 163 -3.03 -8.94 10.70
N ALA A 164 -3.83 -8.01 11.23
CA ALA A 164 -3.88 -7.70 12.65
C ALA A 164 -4.33 -8.89 13.48
N PHE A 165 -5.31 -9.66 12.99
CA PHE A 165 -5.74 -10.92 13.59
C PHE A 165 -4.60 -11.95 13.61
N THR A 166 -3.97 -12.15 12.45
CA THR A 166 -2.88 -13.10 12.20
C THR A 166 -1.60 -12.80 12.99
N SER A 167 -1.35 -11.52 13.27
CA SER A 167 -0.14 -11.02 13.94
C SER A 167 -0.35 -10.72 15.42
N SER A 168 -1.52 -11.07 15.99
CA SER A 168 -1.87 -10.64 17.35
C SER A 168 -1.01 -11.26 18.45
N GLY A 169 -0.48 -12.47 18.26
CA GLY A 169 0.34 -13.16 19.26
C GLY A 169 1.82 -12.81 19.17
N ASP A 170 2.50 -12.66 20.32
CA ASP A 170 3.91 -12.24 20.36
C ASP A 170 4.87 -13.21 19.65
N ALA A 171 4.51 -14.50 19.63
CA ALA A 171 5.24 -15.52 18.88
C ALA A 171 5.37 -15.20 17.38
N TYR A 172 4.41 -14.46 16.80
CA TYR A 172 4.47 -14.00 15.41
C TYR A 172 5.68 -13.10 15.11
N HIS A 173 6.14 -12.35 16.11
CA HIS A 173 7.20 -11.35 15.93
C HIS A 173 8.60 -11.93 16.19
N GLN A 174 8.70 -13.09 16.86
CA GLN A 174 9.98 -13.64 17.32
C GLN A 174 10.80 -14.39 16.26
N GLN A 175 10.17 -14.79 15.15
CA GLN A 175 10.85 -15.53 14.10
C GLN A 175 10.16 -15.39 12.73
N GLY A 176 10.90 -15.76 11.68
CA GLY A 176 10.38 -15.84 10.32
C GLY A 176 10.16 -14.49 9.64
N ARG A 177 10.84 -13.42 10.10
CA ARG A 177 10.88 -12.14 9.39
C ARG A 177 11.44 -12.32 7.98
N GLU A 178 12.48 -13.13 7.84
CA GLU A 178 13.30 -13.23 6.63
C GLU A 178 12.46 -13.51 5.39
N VAL A 179 12.79 -12.78 4.31
CA VAL A 179 12.32 -13.09 2.95
C VAL A 179 13.34 -14.03 2.30
N PRO A 180 12.93 -15.16 1.69
CA PRO A 180 13.86 -16.02 0.99
C PRO A 180 14.64 -15.24 -0.07
N ILE A 181 15.95 -15.46 -0.15
CA ILE A 181 16.86 -14.56 -0.88
C ILE A 181 16.53 -14.45 -2.38
N GLY A 182 15.98 -15.50 -2.99
CA GLY A 182 15.52 -15.46 -4.38
C GLY A 182 14.45 -14.40 -4.60
N TYR A 183 13.40 -14.41 -3.76
CA TYR A 183 12.37 -13.38 -3.74
C TYR A 183 12.96 -12.00 -3.38
N ALA A 184 13.85 -11.93 -2.37
CA ALA A 184 14.45 -10.65 -1.97
C ALA A 184 15.18 -9.95 -3.13
N LYS A 185 15.97 -10.70 -3.91
CA LYS A 185 16.66 -10.20 -5.11
C LYS A 185 15.70 -9.82 -6.25
N ALA A 186 14.65 -10.62 -6.43
CA ALA A 186 13.65 -10.47 -7.49
C ALA A 186 12.65 -9.32 -7.26
N LEU A 187 12.42 -8.92 -6.00
CA LEU A 187 11.41 -7.91 -5.63
C LEU A 187 11.54 -6.62 -6.42
N LEU A 188 12.72 -5.99 -6.39
CA LEU A 188 12.91 -4.68 -6.99
C LEU A 188 12.60 -4.66 -8.51
N PRO A 189 13.22 -5.52 -9.36
CA PRO A 189 12.89 -5.53 -10.78
C PRO A 189 11.43 -5.93 -11.03
N ALA A 190 10.85 -6.84 -10.25
CA ALA A 190 9.47 -7.26 -10.41
C ALA A 190 8.47 -6.12 -10.16
N VAL A 191 8.61 -5.35 -9.08
CA VAL A 191 7.69 -4.24 -8.78
C VAL A 191 7.91 -3.03 -9.70
N ILE A 192 9.13 -2.83 -10.21
CA ILE A 192 9.41 -1.78 -11.21
C ILE A 192 8.70 -2.12 -12.52
N ILE A 193 8.96 -3.30 -13.08
CA ILE A 193 8.43 -3.69 -14.40
C ILE A 193 6.92 -3.97 -14.30
N GLY A 194 6.49 -4.63 -13.23
CA GLY A 194 5.10 -5.04 -13.06
C GLY A 194 4.16 -3.91 -12.73
N TYR A 195 4.61 -2.87 -12.01
CA TYR A 195 3.72 -1.80 -11.53
C TYR A 195 4.22 -0.40 -11.84
N LEU A 196 5.44 -0.03 -11.42
CA LEU A 196 5.89 1.37 -11.48
C LEU A 196 6.01 1.87 -12.92
N ALA A 197 6.71 1.13 -13.78
CA ALA A 197 6.92 1.49 -15.18
C ALA A 197 5.60 1.65 -15.97
N PRO A 198 4.65 0.69 -15.93
CA PRO A 198 3.38 0.87 -16.63
C PRO A 198 2.53 2.00 -16.03
N THR A 199 2.62 2.25 -14.70
CA THR A 199 1.92 3.40 -14.07
C THR A 199 2.49 4.73 -14.54
N VAL A 200 3.82 4.86 -14.63
CA VAL A 200 4.48 6.04 -15.20
C VAL A 200 4.12 6.20 -16.68
N ALA A 201 4.03 5.10 -17.42
CA ALA A 201 3.71 5.14 -18.84
C ALA A 201 2.33 5.77 -19.12
N LEU A 202 1.33 5.55 -18.26
CA LEU A 202 0.00 6.14 -18.43
C LEU A 202 0.02 7.67 -18.59
N TRP A 203 0.91 8.36 -17.86
CA TRP A 203 0.86 9.81 -17.73
C TRP A 203 1.97 10.56 -18.45
N TYR A 204 3.11 9.91 -18.68
CA TYR A 204 4.33 10.55 -19.15
C TYR A 204 4.77 10.10 -20.54
N VAL A 205 4.13 9.09 -21.12
CA VAL A 205 4.34 8.74 -22.53
C VAL A 205 3.43 9.63 -23.38
N PRO A 206 3.97 10.45 -24.30
CA PRO A 206 3.15 11.29 -25.17
C PRO A 206 2.48 10.41 -26.22
N LEU A 207 1.24 10.00 -25.94
CA LEU A 207 0.44 9.21 -26.86
C LEU A 207 -0.38 10.12 -27.77
N SER A 208 -0.31 9.86 -29.08
CA SER A 208 -0.94 10.69 -30.11
C SER A 208 -2.43 10.37 -30.36
N SER A 209 -2.94 9.23 -29.88
CA SER A 209 -4.35 8.85 -30.05
C SER A 209 -5.01 8.40 -28.75
N LEU A 210 -6.28 8.80 -28.57
CA LEU A 210 -7.11 8.38 -27.43
C LEU A 210 -7.38 6.87 -27.42
N GLU A 211 -7.36 6.23 -28.57
CA GLU A 211 -7.42 4.77 -28.68
C GLU A 211 -6.20 4.12 -28.02
N THR A 212 -4.99 4.64 -28.28
CA THR A 212 -3.76 4.10 -27.67
C THR A 212 -3.78 4.32 -26.15
N VAL A 213 -4.30 5.45 -25.68
CA VAL A 213 -4.50 5.71 -24.24
C VAL A 213 -5.42 4.67 -23.61
N GLN A 214 -6.51 4.29 -24.29
CA GLN A 214 -7.43 3.25 -23.82
C GLN A 214 -6.78 1.87 -23.78
N PHE A 215 -6.01 1.48 -24.80
CA PHE A 215 -5.25 0.23 -24.78
C PHE A 215 -4.19 0.21 -23.68
N LEU A 216 -3.47 1.31 -23.48
CA LEU A 216 -2.49 1.41 -22.40
C LEU A 216 -3.17 1.35 -21.03
N THR A 217 -4.34 2.00 -20.87
CA THR A 217 -5.16 1.92 -19.65
C THR A 217 -5.60 0.50 -19.38
N ALA A 218 -6.11 -0.22 -20.39
CA ALA A 218 -6.49 -1.62 -20.27
C ALA A 218 -5.30 -2.53 -19.92
N PHE A 219 -4.15 -2.32 -20.55
CA PHE A 219 -2.90 -3.03 -20.23
C PHE A 219 -2.42 -2.72 -18.81
N TRP A 220 -2.65 -1.51 -18.32
CA TRP A 220 -2.27 -1.13 -16.96
C TRP A 220 -3.16 -1.76 -15.88
N GLN A 221 -4.43 -2.07 -16.16
CA GLN A 221 -5.36 -2.60 -15.15
C GLN A 221 -4.80 -3.82 -14.37
N PRO A 222 -4.17 -4.83 -15.00
CA PRO A 222 -3.66 -6.01 -14.29
C PRO A 222 -2.26 -5.85 -13.71
N THR A 223 -1.67 -4.65 -13.72
CA THR A 223 -0.28 -4.39 -13.24
C THR A 223 0.06 -4.95 -11.85
N PRO A 224 -0.86 -4.97 -10.86
CA PRO A 224 -0.56 -5.60 -9.57
C PRO A 224 -0.33 -7.12 -9.66
N LEU A 225 -0.95 -7.77 -10.65
CA LEU A 225 -0.75 -9.19 -10.96
C LEU A 225 0.54 -9.41 -11.72
N TYR A 226 0.92 -8.49 -12.61
CA TYR A 226 2.23 -8.53 -13.28
C TYR A 226 3.36 -8.51 -12.26
N ALA A 227 3.28 -7.63 -11.25
CA ALA A 227 4.29 -7.58 -10.18
C ALA A 227 4.39 -8.92 -9.43
N SER A 228 3.26 -9.56 -9.12
CA SER A 228 3.23 -10.86 -8.44
C SER A 228 3.79 -12.00 -9.31
N ALA A 229 3.40 -12.04 -10.59
CA ALA A 229 3.87 -13.05 -11.53
C ALA A 229 5.37 -12.90 -11.83
N LEU A 230 5.84 -11.68 -12.09
CA LEU A 230 7.25 -11.38 -12.33
C LEU A 230 8.10 -11.65 -11.10
N LEU A 231 7.60 -11.39 -9.90
CA LEU A 231 8.30 -11.72 -8.66
C LEU A 231 8.55 -13.23 -8.55
N LEU A 232 7.53 -14.04 -8.83
CA LEU A 232 7.66 -15.48 -8.86
C LEU A 232 8.66 -15.93 -9.93
N ILE A 233 8.50 -15.47 -11.18
CA ILE A 233 9.37 -15.84 -12.30
C ILE A 233 10.82 -15.47 -12.01
N PHE A 234 11.08 -14.22 -11.64
CA PHE A 234 12.44 -13.74 -11.37
C PHE A 234 13.06 -14.41 -10.16
N SER A 235 12.27 -14.86 -9.17
CA SER A 235 12.80 -15.59 -8.01
C SER A 235 13.48 -16.91 -8.39
N PHE A 236 13.03 -17.55 -9.49
CA PHE A 236 13.65 -18.76 -10.03
C PHE A 236 14.90 -18.48 -10.88
N LEU A 237 15.04 -17.27 -11.41
CA LEU A 237 16.16 -16.87 -12.28
C LEU A 237 17.37 -16.37 -11.50
N VAL A 238 17.23 -16.10 -10.20
CA VAL A 238 18.30 -15.56 -9.36
C VAL A 238 18.79 -16.61 -8.36
N SER A 239 20.08 -16.55 -8.02
CA SER A 239 20.66 -17.47 -7.04
C SER A 239 19.98 -17.35 -5.67
N SER A 240 19.54 -18.50 -5.16
CA SER A 240 18.89 -18.67 -3.85
C SER A 240 19.88 -18.90 -2.70
N SER A 241 21.20 -18.81 -2.93
CA SER A 241 22.19 -18.92 -1.87
C SER A 241 22.53 -17.56 -1.25
N SER A 242 22.66 -17.55 0.07
CA SER A 242 23.29 -16.46 0.83
C SER A 242 23.93 -17.06 2.07
N THR A 243 25.19 -16.69 2.32
CA THR A 243 25.93 -17.02 3.54
C THR A 243 25.87 -15.86 4.55
N GLU A 244 25.29 -14.72 4.17
CA GLU A 244 25.19 -13.53 5.01
C GLU A 244 24.00 -13.62 5.97
N LYS A 245 24.25 -13.39 7.26
CA LYS A 245 23.18 -13.22 8.26
C LYS A 245 22.32 -12.00 7.89
N ASN A 246 21.00 -12.19 7.75
CA ASN A 246 20.06 -11.16 7.26
C ASN A 246 20.39 -10.64 5.85
N GLY A 247 20.87 -11.52 4.96
CA GLY A 247 21.23 -11.15 3.58
C GLY A 247 20.10 -10.57 2.73
N ASP A 248 18.83 -10.75 3.14
CA ASP A 248 17.64 -10.17 2.51
C ASP A 248 17.53 -8.65 2.74
N ALA A 249 17.92 -8.16 3.92
CA ALA A 249 17.67 -6.79 4.37
C ALA A 249 18.20 -5.70 3.43
N LYS A 250 19.34 -5.95 2.76
CA LYS A 250 19.92 -4.99 1.79
C LYS A 250 19.04 -4.79 0.56
N TYR A 251 18.36 -5.85 0.11
CA TYR A 251 17.44 -5.79 -1.03
C TYR A 251 16.13 -5.12 -0.63
N LEU A 252 15.58 -5.48 0.53
CA LEU A 252 14.37 -4.84 1.06
C LEU A 252 14.57 -3.33 1.26
N LYS A 253 15.74 -2.92 1.77
CA LYS A 253 16.11 -1.50 1.87
C LYS A 253 16.01 -0.78 0.52
N ARG A 254 16.51 -1.37 -0.57
CA ARG A 254 16.46 -0.75 -1.90
C ARG A 254 15.01 -0.57 -2.39
N VAL A 255 14.17 -1.59 -2.16
CA VAL A 255 12.73 -1.53 -2.48
C VAL A 255 12.06 -0.38 -1.73
N TYR A 256 12.25 -0.28 -0.42
CA TYR A 256 11.63 0.79 0.36
C TYR A 256 12.16 2.18 0.01
N VAL A 257 13.46 2.33 -0.25
CA VAL A 257 14.03 3.61 -0.66
C VAL A 257 13.46 4.05 -2.01
N LEU A 258 13.37 3.14 -3.00
CA LEU A 258 12.78 3.48 -4.28
C LEU A 258 11.31 3.85 -4.15
N ALA A 259 10.54 3.08 -3.39
CA ALA A 259 9.13 3.38 -3.12
C ALA A 259 8.97 4.78 -2.50
N ALA A 260 9.79 5.10 -1.49
CA ALA A 260 9.77 6.39 -0.83
C ALA A 260 10.10 7.54 -1.80
N LEU A 261 11.09 7.37 -2.68
CA LEU A 261 11.49 8.39 -3.66
C LEU A 261 10.43 8.59 -4.74
N ALA A 262 9.87 7.51 -5.30
CA ALA A 262 8.84 7.59 -6.33
C ALA A 262 7.56 8.25 -5.80
N SER A 263 7.10 7.87 -4.61
CA SER A 263 5.94 8.47 -3.96
C SER A 263 6.18 9.95 -3.58
N ALA A 264 7.37 10.27 -3.06
CA ALA A 264 7.73 11.64 -2.69
C ALA A 264 7.78 12.56 -3.91
N PHE A 265 8.40 12.09 -5.00
CA PHE A 265 8.45 12.85 -6.25
C PHE A 265 7.03 13.19 -6.73
N SER A 266 6.14 12.20 -6.78
CA SER A 266 4.76 12.44 -7.20
C SER A 266 4.02 13.40 -6.27
N HIS A 267 4.13 13.23 -4.95
CA HIS A 267 3.44 14.10 -4.00
C HIS A 267 3.95 15.55 -4.04
N ILE A 268 5.27 15.74 -4.01
CA ILE A 268 5.89 17.07 -4.09
C ILE A 268 5.55 17.74 -5.43
N HIS A 269 5.52 16.98 -6.53
CA HIS A 269 5.11 17.50 -7.83
C HIS A 269 3.64 17.96 -7.82
N THR A 270 2.72 17.17 -7.26
CA THR A 270 1.31 17.57 -7.13
C THR A 270 1.15 18.81 -6.26
N LEU A 271 1.87 18.89 -5.12
CA LEU A 271 1.87 20.09 -4.27
C LEU A 271 2.44 21.30 -5.01
N TYR A 272 3.54 21.13 -5.74
CA TYR A 272 4.13 22.18 -6.55
C TYR A 272 3.11 22.73 -7.56
N CYS A 273 2.41 21.86 -8.30
CA CYS A 273 1.34 22.27 -9.20
C CYS A 273 0.23 23.03 -8.47
N ALA A 274 -0.21 22.52 -7.30
CA ALA A 274 -1.26 23.14 -6.50
C ALA A 274 -0.90 24.55 -5.98
N PHE A 275 0.38 24.80 -5.72
CA PHE A 275 0.85 26.09 -5.19
C PHE A 275 1.33 27.08 -6.26
N THR A 276 1.59 26.62 -7.49
CA THR A 276 2.21 27.46 -8.52
C THR A 276 1.38 27.67 -9.78
N LEU A 277 0.42 26.78 -10.07
CA LEU A 277 -0.43 26.89 -11.26
C LEU A 277 -1.74 27.62 -10.92
N ASP A 278 -2.09 28.60 -11.76
CA ASP A 278 -3.32 29.39 -11.65
C ASP A 278 -4.49 28.70 -12.37
N ASP A 279 -4.83 27.48 -11.95
CA ASP A 279 -6.02 26.74 -12.37
C ASP A 279 -6.72 26.18 -11.13
N PRO A 280 -8.01 26.49 -10.89
CA PRO A 280 -8.74 26.05 -9.70
C PRO A 280 -8.79 24.52 -9.53
N ARG A 281 -8.62 23.76 -10.62
CA ARG A 281 -8.56 22.29 -10.60
C ARG A 281 -7.26 21.75 -9.99
N PHE A 282 -6.21 22.56 -9.87
CA PHE A 282 -5.02 22.19 -9.10
C PHE A 282 -5.13 22.50 -7.61
N SER A 283 -6.21 23.16 -7.15
CA SER A 283 -6.37 23.43 -5.72
C SER A 283 -6.31 22.15 -4.88
N LEU A 284 -5.73 22.24 -3.68
CA LEU A 284 -5.61 21.10 -2.77
C LEU A 284 -6.97 20.45 -2.48
N GLY A 285 -8.02 21.26 -2.38
CA GLY A 285 -9.40 20.79 -2.20
C GLY A 285 -9.87 19.96 -3.39
N TYR A 286 -9.74 20.50 -4.61
CA TYR A 286 -10.17 19.78 -5.81
C TYR A 286 -9.40 18.48 -6.02
N VAL A 287 -8.06 18.50 -5.86
CA VAL A 287 -7.24 17.30 -6.09
C VAL A 287 -7.51 16.26 -5.00
N PHE A 288 -7.42 16.62 -3.72
CA PHE A 288 -7.39 15.63 -2.65
C PHE A 288 -8.76 15.36 -2.01
N LEU A 289 -9.59 16.38 -1.79
CA LEU A 289 -10.77 16.24 -0.91
C LEU A 289 -12.03 15.78 -1.65
N PRO A 290 -12.72 14.73 -1.18
CA PRO A 290 -14.01 14.31 -1.72
C PRO A 290 -15.03 15.46 -1.69
N ASN A 291 -15.60 15.79 -2.86
CA ASN A 291 -16.59 16.86 -2.99
C ASN A 291 -17.98 16.31 -3.39
N ARG A 292 -18.97 16.41 -2.49
CA ARG A 292 -20.36 16.04 -2.78
C ARG A 292 -21.18 17.14 -3.46
N ASP A 293 -20.68 18.35 -3.53
CA ASP A 293 -21.41 19.44 -4.17
C ASP A 293 -21.37 19.29 -5.70
N SER A 294 -20.27 18.74 -6.25
CA SER A 294 -20.07 18.58 -7.71
C SER A 294 -20.16 17.14 -8.23
N TRP A 295 -20.19 16.11 -7.37
CA TRP A 295 -20.15 14.69 -7.79
C TRP A 295 -21.28 14.23 -8.74
N LYS A 296 -22.35 15.04 -8.90
CA LYS A 296 -23.48 14.76 -9.79
C LYS A 296 -23.43 15.55 -11.09
N ASP A 297 -22.49 16.49 -11.23
CA ASP A 297 -22.42 17.40 -12.37
C ASP A 297 -22.12 16.65 -13.67
N SER A 298 -21.23 15.65 -13.61
CA SER A 298 -20.85 14.80 -14.75
C SER A 298 -20.40 13.41 -14.31
N MET A 299 -20.23 12.51 -15.29
CA MET A 299 -19.60 11.21 -15.07
C MET A 299 -18.20 11.37 -14.45
N GLY A 300 -17.39 12.29 -14.98
CA GLY A 300 -16.03 12.57 -14.51
C GLY A 300 -15.98 13.04 -13.06
N GLN A 301 -16.85 13.97 -12.67
CA GLN A 301 -16.92 14.46 -11.27
C GLN A 301 -17.36 13.36 -10.29
N GLY A 302 -18.31 12.51 -10.69
CA GLY A 302 -18.73 11.37 -9.88
C GLY A 302 -17.62 10.34 -9.68
N LEU A 303 -16.87 10.02 -10.75
CA LEU A 303 -15.70 9.15 -10.68
C LEU A 303 -14.58 9.77 -9.84
N HIS A 304 -14.35 11.07 -9.97
CA HIS A 304 -13.37 11.80 -9.17
C HIS A 304 -13.65 11.68 -7.68
N TYR A 305 -14.89 11.93 -7.25
CA TYR A 305 -15.34 11.70 -5.88
C TYR A 305 -15.04 10.27 -5.42
N ILE A 306 -15.39 9.26 -6.23
CA ILE A 306 -15.15 7.84 -5.91
C ILE A 306 -13.66 7.58 -5.72
N PHE A 307 -12.79 8.06 -6.61
CA PHE A 307 -11.33 7.90 -6.48
C PHE A 307 -10.75 8.65 -5.28
N GLN A 308 -11.32 9.78 -4.88
CA GLN A 308 -10.88 10.50 -3.68
C GLN A 308 -11.23 9.71 -2.41
N ILE A 309 -12.45 9.17 -2.32
CA ILE A 309 -12.80 8.27 -1.23
C ILE A 309 -11.92 7.01 -1.24
N ASP A 310 -11.61 6.48 -2.43
CA ASP A 310 -10.71 5.34 -2.60
C ASP A 310 -9.33 5.63 -2.00
N ALA A 311 -8.73 6.76 -2.36
CA ALA A 311 -7.44 7.17 -1.83
C ALA A 311 -7.48 7.38 -0.31
N PHE A 312 -8.54 8.02 0.22
CA PHE A 312 -8.69 8.29 1.67
C PHE A 312 -8.81 6.99 2.48
N GLY A 313 -9.67 6.07 2.06
CA GLY A 313 -9.84 4.79 2.73
C GLY A 313 -8.57 3.94 2.66
N ALA A 314 -7.94 3.92 1.49
CA ALA A 314 -6.75 3.12 1.23
C ALA A 314 -5.55 3.63 2.04
N PHE A 315 -5.22 4.93 1.96
CA PHE A 315 -4.08 5.49 2.70
C PHE A 315 -4.38 5.67 4.19
N GLY A 316 -5.61 6.04 4.57
CA GLY A 316 -5.99 6.17 5.98
C GLY A 316 -5.82 4.85 6.73
N SER A 317 -6.32 3.75 6.17
CA SER A 317 -6.12 2.42 6.74
C SER A 317 -4.65 1.97 6.71
N SER A 318 -3.92 2.27 5.63
CA SER A 318 -2.48 1.96 5.51
C SER A 318 -1.62 2.68 6.55
N LEU A 319 -1.90 3.95 6.82
CA LEU A 319 -1.17 4.74 7.81
C LEU A 319 -1.52 4.30 9.23
N PHE A 320 -2.78 3.93 9.48
CA PHE A 320 -3.16 3.28 10.74
C PHE A 320 -2.46 1.93 10.93
N TRP A 321 -2.32 1.14 9.87
CA TRP A 321 -1.51 -0.09 9.90
C TRP A 321 -0.03 0.19 10.16
N CYS A 322 0.53 1.25 9.58
CA CYS A 322 1.89 1.70 9.88
C CYS A 322 2.07 2.02 11.36
N TRP A 323 1.10 2.74 11.96
CA TRP A 323 1.11 3.00 13.40
C TRP A 323 1.04 1.70 14.22
N LEU A 324 0.18 0.75 13.83
CA LEU A 324 0.12 -0.57 14.46
C LEU A 324 1.46 -1.31 14.37
N MET A 325 2.16 -1.23 13.23
CA MET A 325 3.48 -1.85 13.06
C MET A 325 4.55 -1.22 13.95
N VAL A 326 4.49 0.09 14.18
CA VAL A 326 5.35 0.77 15.15
C VAL A 326 5.01 0.31 16.56
N TYR A 327 3.72 0.30 16.91
CA TYR A 327 3.23 -0.12 18.22
C TYR A 327 3.72 -1.53 18.56
N ASP A 328 3.52 -2.51 17.68
CA ASP A 328 3.99 -3.88 17.91
C ASP A 328 5.50 -3.96 18.04
N SER A 329 6.24 -3.26 17.17
CA SER A 329 7.71 -3.29 17.20
C SER A 329 8.26 -2.72 18.52
N LEU A 330 7.68 -1.63 19.01
CA LEU A 330 8.07 -1.02 20.28
C LEU A 330 7.61 -1.87 21.46
N ARG A 331 6.38 -2.42 21.42
CA ARG A 331 5.83 -3.27 22.47
C ARG A 331 6.67 -4.52 22.70
N VAL A 332 6.99 -5.25 21.63
CA VAL A 332 7.79 -6.49 21.71
C VAL A 332 9.22 -6.20 22.16
N LEU A 333 9.75 -4.99 21.90
CA LEU A 333 11.05 -4.54 22.39
C LEU A 333 11.02 -3.96 23.83
N GLY A 334 9.84 -3.91 24.49
CA GLY A 334 9.71 -3.28 25.81
C GLY A 334 9.82 -1.75 25.80
N GLN A 335 9.59 -1.11 24.64
CA GLN A 335 9.78 0.32 24.37
C GLN A 335 8.45 1.05 24.08
N SER A 336 7.31 0.48 24.46
CA SER A 336 5.96 0.99 24.14
C SER A 336 5.44 2.13 25.04
N GLY A 337 6.35 2.97 25.56
CA GLY A 337 5.96 4.17 26.30
C GLY A 337 5.14 5.14 25.46
N VAL A 338 4.31 5.96 26.10
CA VAL A 338 3.42 6.93 25.43
C VAL A 338 4.21 7.90 24.53
N VAL A 339 5.33 8.43 25.02
CA VAL A 339 6.12 9.43 24.28
C VAL A 339 6.67 8.87 22.95
N PRO A 340 7.34 7.70 22.89
CA PRO A 340 7.72 7.07 21.62
C PRO A 340 6.56 6.89 20.64
N LEU A 341 5.40 6.45 21.12
CA LEU A 341 4.22 6.19 20.28
C LEU A 341 3.63 7.48 19.70
N VAL A 342 3.51 8.53 20.50
CA VAL A 342 3.05 9.85 20.06
C VAL A 342 4.03 10.45 19.06
N LYS A 343 5.35 10.40 19.34
CA LYS A 343 6.38 10.87 18.40
C LYS A 343 6.31 10.15 17.06
N ALA A 344 6.09 8.83 17.07
CA ALA A 344 5.95 8.07 15.84
C ALA A 344 4.66 8.43 15.07
N ALA A 345 3.54 8.59 15.76
CA ALA A 345 2.28 9.02 15.14
C ALA A 345 2.43 10.40 14.48
N LEU A 346 3.00 11.38 15.19
CA LEU A 346 3.29 12.71 14.66
C LEU A 346 4.27 12.65 13.48
N GLY A 347 5.30 11.80 13.55
CA GLY A 347 6.23 11.58 12.44
C GLY A 347 5.56 11.02 11.19
N ILE A 348 4.66 10.04 11.34
CA ILE A 348 3.88 9.48 10.22
C ILE A 348 3.02 10.56 9.58
N VAL A 349 2.31 11.36 10.38
CA VAL A 349 1.47 12.47 9.90
C VAL A 349 2.33 13.51 9.18
N LEU A 350 3.43 13.96 9.79
CA LEU A 350 4.31 14.98 9.22
C LEU A 350 4.89 14.55 7.86
N VAL A 351 5.40 13.31 7.77
CA VAL A 351 5.93 12.79 6.50
C VAL A 351 4.82 12.64 5.46
N THR A 352 3.62 12.22 5.86
CA THR A 352 2.47 12.10 4.96
C THR A 352 2.11 13.45 4.34
N LEU A 353 2.15 14.54 5.13
CA LEU A 353 1.81 15.89 4.65
C LEU A 353 2.90 16.52 3.77
N ILE A 354 4.18 16.20 4.02
CA ILE A 354 5.30 16.82 3.29
C ILE A 354 5.70 16.03 2.05
N ALA A 355 5.70 14.70 2.15
CA ALA A 355 6.24 13.80 1.14
C ALA A 355 5.23 12.74 0.68
N GLY A 356 4.00 12.76 1.19
CA GLY A 356 2.93 11.89 0.76
C GLY A 356 2.83 10.59 1.56
N PRO A 357 1.64 9.94 1.52
CA PRO A 357 1.37 8.74 2.29
C PRO A 357 2.26 7.56 1.89
N GLY A 358 2.57 7.39 0.60
CA GLY A 358 3.43 6.31 0.12
C GLY A 358 4.84 6.40 0.71
N THR A 359 5.38 7.61 0.84
CA THR A 359 6.69 7.84 1.46
C THR A 359 6.67 7.54 2.95
N ALA A 360 5.62 7.97 3.68
CA ALA A 360 5.47 7.65 5.09
C ALA A 360 5.41 6.13 5.33
N ILE A 361 4.62 5.41 4.52
CA ILE A 361 4.49 3.95 4.56
C ILE A 361 5.86 3.29 4.32
N ALA A 362 6.56 3.66 3.25
CA ALA A 362 7.85 3.08 2.92
C ALA A 362 8.91 3.34 4.01
N ILE A 363 8.93 4.54 4.62
CA ILE A 363 9.84 4.88 5.71
C ILE A 363 9.55 4.05 6.97
N VAL A 364 8.28 3.88 7.34
CA VAL A 364 7.91 3.06 8.51
C VAL A 364 8.36 1.62 8.32
N PHE A 365 8.11 1.03 7.15
CA PHE A 365 8.54 -0.35 6.88
C PHE A 365 10.05 -0.48 6.76
N HIS A 366 10.74 0.52 6.20
CA HIS A 366 12.20 0.56 6.22
C HIS A 366 12.78 0.59 7.65
N TRP A 367 12.20 1.42 8.52
CA TRP A 367 12.55 1.48 9.94
C TRP A 367 12.27 0.16 10.65
N ARG A 368 11.15 -0.48 10.32
CA ARG A 368 10.68 -1.73 10.93
C ARG A 368 11.64 -2.89 10.68
N GLU A 369 12.30 -2.98 9.53
CA GLU A 369 13.27 -4.06 9.26
C GLU A 369 14.35 -4.16 10.35
N LYS A 370 14.89 -3.02 10.78
CA LYS A 370 15.90 -2.99 11.85
C LYS A 370 15.32 -3.49 13.18
N ARG A 371 14.08 -3.12 13.50
CA ARG A 371 13.37 -3.52 14.74
C ARG A 371 13.13 -5.02 14.79
N LEU A 372 12.65 -5.58 13.70
CA LEU A 372 12.42 -7.01 13.60
C LEU A 372 13.73 -7.82 13.64
N ILE A 373 14.85 -7.31 13.10
CA ILE A 373 16.19 -7.93 13.30
C ILE A 373 16.56 -7.96 14.79
N MET A 374 16.36 -6.85 15.50
CA MET A 374 16.62 -6.78 16.95
C MET A 374 15.77 -7.78 17.73
N ILE A 375 14.47 -7.87 17.42
CA ILE A 375 13.53 -8.80 18.06
C ILE A 375 14.00 -10.25 17.88
N GLU A 376 14.26 -10.70 16.65
CA GLU A 376 14.67 -12.09 16.40
C GLU A 376 16.02 -12.43 17.04
N ASN A 377 16.99 -11.50 17.04
CA ASN A 377 18.27 -11.71 17.70
C ASN A 377 18.11 -11.81 19.23
N GLY A 378 17.25 -10.98 19.83
CA GLY A 378 16.93 -11.05 21.26
C GLY A 378 16.27 -12.38 21.63
N SER A 379 15.29 -12.83 20.85
CA SER A 379 14.62 -14.12 21.05
C SER A 379 15.57 -15.31 20.92
N LYS A 380 16.53 -15.27 19.97
CA LYS A 380 17.56 -16.32 19.85
C LYS A 380 18.46 -16.39 21.07
N LYS A 381 18.91 -15.24 21.59
CA LYS A 381 19.74 -15.16 22.80
C LYS A 381 19.02 -15.72 24.04
N ALA A 382 17.73 -15.43 24.17
CA ALA A 382 16.92 -15.95 25.28
C ALA A 382 16.66 -17.46 25.22
N LYS A 383 16.72 -18.08 24.04
CA LYS A 383 16.60 -19.55 23.87
C LYS A 383 17.91 -20.31 24.07
N SER A 384 19.05 -19.62 23.98
CA SER A 384 20.39 -20.19 24.15
C SER A 384 20.96 -20.04 25.57
N ALA A 385 20.30 -19.23 26.41
CA ALA A 385 20.55 -19.07 27.83
C ALA A 385 19.58 -19.96 28.60
#